data_AF-A0A7U1BF25-F1
#
_entry.id   AF-A0A7U1BF25-F1
#
_cell.length_a   1.000
_cell.length_b   1.000
_cell.length_c   1.000
_cell.angle_alpha   90.00
_cell.angle_beta   90.00
_cell.angle_gamma   90.00
#
_symmetry.space_group_name_H-M   'P 1'
#
loop_
_entity.id
_entity.type
_entity.pdbx_description
1 polymer ?
#
loop_
_entity_poly.entity_id
_entity_poly.type
_entity_poly.pdbx_seq_one_letter_code
_entity_poly.pdbx_strand_id
1 'polypeptide(L)' 'MVQYIYRTNKGAAAIVIAFNGKDLALALLLQKNFNVGNIYKPKGQDVCTYVISDLQGLNKVVNLING' A
#
# COMPACT_ATOMS: atom_id res chain seq x y z
N MET A 1 14.13 18.80 0.34
CA MET A 1 12.94 18.15 0.92
C MET A 1 12.71 16.87 0.13
N VAL A 2 13.01 15.70 0.70
CA VAL A 2 12.91 14.41 -0.02
C VAL A 2 11.47 13.90 0.10
N GLN A 3 10.74 13.84 -1.01
CA GLN A 3 9.41 13.22 -1.07
C GLN A 3 9.57 11.70 -1.08
N TYR A 4 9.04 11.01 -0.08
CA TYR A 4 8.91 9.54 -0.09
C TYR A 4 7.70 9.13 -0.92
N ILE A 5 7.77 9.29 -2.24
CA ILE A 5 6.84 8.60 -3.15
C ILE A 5 7.39 7.18 -3.25
N TYR A 6 6.58 6.17 -2.87
CA TYR A 6 6.96 4.78 -3.10
C TYR A 6 7.25 4.60 -4.60
N ARG A 7 8.49 4.24 -4.94
CA ARG A 7 8.90 3.89 -6.30
C ARG A 7 9.05 2.39 -6.37
N THR A 8 8.20 1.73 -7.15
CA THR A 8 8.40 0.33 -7.52
C THR A 8 9.64 0.23 -8.43
N ASN A 9 10.44 -0.83 -8.28
CA ASN A 9 11.49 -1.13 -9.25
C ASN A 9 10.84 -1.41 -10.60
N LYS A 10 11.39 -0.84 -11.68
CA LYS A 10 10.87 -1.00 -13.04
C LYS A 10 10.74 -2.51 -13.36
N GLY A 11 9.52 -2.99 -13.59
CA GLY A 11 9.21 -4.40 -13.86
C GLY A 11 8.77 -5.25 -12.66
N ALA A 12 8.78 -4.71 -11.44
CA ALA A 12 8.25 -5.39 -10.25
C ALA A 12 6.75 -5.14 -10.10
N ALA A 13 5.98 -6.23 -9.94
CA ALA A 13 4.55 -6.15 -9.66
C ALA A 13 4.31 -5.54 -8.27
N ALA A 14 3.31 -4.66 -8.18
CA ALA A 14 2.88 -4.06 -6.92
C ALA A 14 1.39 -3.75 -6.98
N ILE A 15 0.71 -3.92 -5.85
CA ILE A 15 -0.64 -3.40 -5.63
C ILE A 15 -0.47 -2.14 -4.79
N VAL A 16 -0.95 -1.02 -5.31
CA VAL A 16 -0.85 0.29 -4.66
C VAL A 16 -2.23 0.90 -4.55
N ILE A 17 -2.65 1.22 -3.32
CA ILE A 17 -3.90 1.93 -3.05
C ILE A 17 -3.54 3.28 -2.42
N ALA A 18 -3.92 4.36 -3.08
CA ALA A 18 -3.73 5.72 -2.59
C ALA A 18 -5.01 6.22 -1.91
N PHE A 19 -4.84 6.75 -0.71
CA PHE A 19 -5.88 7.33 0.13
C PHE A 19 -5.58 8.81 0.40
N ASN A 20 -6.62 9.58 0.70
CA ASN A 20 -6.43 10.88 1.34
C ASN A 20 -5.79 10.68 2.73
N GLY A 21 -5.01 11.65 3.21
CA GLY A 21 -4.33 11.55 4.50
C GLY A 21 -5.28 11.44 5.70
N LYS A 22 -6.52 11.91 5.57
CA LYS A 22 -7.61 11.73 6.55
C LYS A 22 -8.13 10.29 6.63
N ASP A 23 -7.95 9.50 5.57
CA ASP A 23 -8.39 8.11 5.49
C ASP A 23 -7.33 7.11 5.97
N LEU A 24 -6.33 7.57 6.74
CA LEU A 24 -5.28 6.71 7.31
C LEU A 24 -5.86 5.52 8.08
N ALA A 25 -6.98 5.71 8.79
CA ALA A 25 -7.64 4.65 9.53
C ALA A 25 -8.09 3.49 8.61
N LEU A 26 -8.57 3.80 7.40
CA LEU A 26 -8.96 2.79 6.42
C LEU A 26 -7.74 2.05 5.88
N ALA A 27 -6.66 2.76 5.57
CA ALA A 27 -5.40 2.13 5.14
C ALA A 27 -4.85 1.17 6.21
N LEU A 28 -4.86 1.58 7.48
CA LEU A 28 -4.44 0.75 8.62
C LEU A 28 -5.35 -0.47 8.82
N LEU A 29 -6.66 -0.31 8.61
CA LEU A 29 -7.61 -1.42 8.68
C LEU A 29 -7.33 -2.48 7.60
N LEU A 30 -7.06 -2.06 6.37
CA LEU A 30 -6.68 -2.98 5.30
C LEU A 30 -5.37 -3.70 5.60
N GLN A 31 -4.34 -2.97 6.07
CA GLN A 31 -3.08 -3.58 6.46
C GLN A 31 -3.26 -4.62 7.57
N LYS A 32 -4.07 -4.31 8.60
CA LYS A 32 -4.38 -5.24 9.68
C LYS A 32 -5.14 -6.47 9.19
N ASN A 33 -6.15 -6.29 8.33
CA ASN A 33 -6.99 -7.39 7.85
C ASN A 33 -6.25 -8.29 6.87
N PHE A 34 -5.47 -7.72 5.95
CA PHE A 34 -4.69 -8.50 5.00
C PHE A 34 -3.37 -9.02 5.60
N ASN A 35 -2.89 -8.44 6.69
CA ASN A 35 -1.64 -8.81 7.37
C ASN A 35 -0.43 -8.88 6.42
N VAL A 36 -0.41 -8.03 5.40
CA VAL A 36 0.64 -7.89 4.38
C VAL A 36 0.73 -6.42 3.96
N GLY A 37 1.82 -6.04 3.29
CA GLY A 37 2.02 -4.69 2.76
C GLY A 37 2.40 -3.63 3.80
N ASN A 38 2.79 -2.47 3.29
CA ASN A 38 3.30 -1.35 4.07
C ASN A 38 2.52 -0.07 3.76
N ILE A 39 2.37 0.78 4.77
CA ILE A 39 1.78 2.11 4.64
C ILE A 39 2.89 3.15 4.60
N TYR A 40 2.84 4.01 3.58
CA TYR A 40 3.72 5.15 3.43
C TYR A 40 2.91 6.45 3.54
N LYS A 41 3.33 7.33 4.44
CA LYS A 41 2.73 8.64 4.65
C LYS A 41 3.80 9.73 4.52
N PRO A 42 3.92 10.38 3.35
CA PRO A 42 4.88 11.46 3.16
C PRO A 42 4.59 12.63 4.11
N LYS A 43 5.61 13.18 4.77
CA LYS A 43 5.45 14.35 5.63
C LYS A 43 5.01 15.56 4.80
N GLY A 44 4.03 16.31 5.31
CA GLY A 44 3.54 17.53 4.68
C GLY A 44 2.61 17.31 3.48
N GLN A 45 2.17 16.08 3.22
CA GLN A 45 1.19 15.77 2.18
C GLN A 45 -0.05 15.11 2.78
N ASP A 46 -1.24 15.47 2.30
CA ASP A 46 -2.50 14.86 2.71
C ASP A 46 -2.80 13.58 1.91
N VAL A 47 -1.82 12.68 1.90
CA VAL A 47 -1.88 11.41 1.18
C VAL A 47 -1.30 10.29 2.03
N CYS A 48 -1.87 9.11 1.89
CA CYS A 48 -1.39 7.88 2.49
C CYS A 48 -1.48 6.76 1.44
N THR A 49 -0.39 6.03 1.23
CA THR A 49 -0.34 4.93 0.25
C THR A 49 -0.13 3.61 0.95
N TYR A 50 -1.03 2.66 0.71
CA TYR A 50 -0.87 1.25 1.09
C TYR A 50 -0.29 0.48 -0.09
N VAL A 51 0.79 -0.26 0.15
CA VAL A 51 1.61 -0.86 -0.89
C VAL A 51 1.93 -2.31 -0.55
N ILE A 52 1.67 -3.21 -1.49
CA ILE A 52 2.05 -4.62 -1.43
C ILE A 52 2.93 -4.92 -2.63
N SER A 53 4.11 -5.47 -2.41
CA SER A 53 5.08 -5.74 -3.49
C SER A 53 5.90 -7.01 -3.30
N ASP A 54 5.76 -7.69 -2.17
CA ASP A 54 6.31 -9.02 -1.97
C ASP A 54 5.37 -10.08 -2.57
N LEU A 55 5.95 -11.17 -3.07
CA LEU A 55 5.21 -12.23 -3.76
C LEU A 55 4.10 -12.85 -2.89
N GLN A 56 4.36 -13.02 -1.58
CA GLN A 56 3.40 -13.60 -0.65
C GLN A 56 2.16 -12.70 -0.51
N GLY A 57 2.36 -11.40 -0.31
CA GLY A 57 1.28 -10.43 -0.24
C GLY A 57 0.50 -10.30 -1.53
N LEU A 58 1.19 -10.30 -2.67
CA LEU A 58 0.54 -10.26 -3.99
C LEU A 58 -0.36 -11.50 -4.19
N ASN A 59 0.15 -12.70 -3.94
CA ASN A 59 -0.64 -13.93 -4.06
C ASN A 59 -1.85 -13.92 -3.12
N LYS A 60 -1.67 -13.46 -1.87
CA LYS A 60 -2.77 -13.38 -0.91
C LYS A 60 -3.91 -12.49 -1.40
N VAL A 61 -3.59 -11.30 -1.90
CA VAL A 61 -4.61 -10.36 -2.37
C VAL A 61 -5.23 -10.82 -3.69
N VAL A 62 -4.45 -11.36 -4.62
CA VAL A 62 -4.98 -11.91 -5.88
C VAL A 62 -5.95 -13.06 -5.59
N ASN A 63 -5.62 -13.98 -4.67
CA ASN A 63 -6.53 -15.04 -4.27
C ASN A 63 -7.81 -14.49 -3.65
N LEU A 64 -7.71 -13.45 -2.81
CA LEU A 64 -8.89 -12.81 -2.22
C LEU A 64 -9.80 -12.15 -3.27
N ILE A 65 -9.23 -11.60 -4.34
CA ILE A 65 -10.00 -11.03 -5.45
C ILE A 65 -10.68 -12.12 -6.28
N ASN A 66 -10.03 -13.26 -6.47
CA ASN A 66 -10.52 -14.35 -7.31
C ASN A 66 -11.61 -15.21 -6.64
N GLY A 67 -11.81 -15.08 -5.33
CA GLY A 67 -12.78 -15.87 -4.55
C GLY A 67 -12.25 -17.26 -4.19
#